data_AF-A0A3S0DIS8-F1
#
_entry.id   AF-A0A3S0DIS8-F1
#
_cell.length_a   1.000
_cell.length_b   1.000
_cell.length_c   1.000
_cell.angle_alpha   90.00
_cell.angle_beta   90.00
_cell.angle_gamma   90.00
#
_symmetry.space_group_name_H-M   'P 1'
#
loop_
_entity.id
_entity.type
_entity.pdbx_description
1 polymer ?
#
loop_
_entity_poly.entity_id
_entity_poly.type
_entity_poly.pdbx_seq_one_letter_code
_entity_poly.pdbx_strand_id
1 'polypeptide(L)'
;MAKIIHGKKACAVNPLKMSQPLGASAAFLGIDGCMPVMHGSQGCTSFGLVLLVRHFRETIPLQTTAMTEVATVLGGLENLEAAILNIHKRASPRIIGICSTGVTETKGDDVDGFLKNFRAKHPELDGLALVYVSTPDFSGAFQDGWAKCVSAMIRTLTRPAAERVEKRINVLAGAHLTVADIEEIRETIEAFGLEAVMLPDLSGSLDGHIPETFLPHTLGGTPVEAIENLGSAAFTIAIGAQMAESAALLGTKTGVPYTVFDRLTGLDASDRFMTCLSELSGRPVPDKYR
;
A
#
# COMPACT_ATOMS: atom_id res chain seq x y z
N MET A 1 14.36 -13.09 -22.31
CA MET A 1 14.44 -13.24 -20.84
C MET A 1 15.81 -12.76 -20.37
N ALA A 2 15.86 -12.00 -19.28
CA ALA A 2 17.13 -11.63 -18.66
C ALA A 2 17.78 -12.87 -18.01
N LYS A 3 19.12 -13.00 -18.12
CA LYS A 3 19.87 -14.03 -17.41
C LYS A 3 20.20 -13.52 -16.01
N ILE A 4 19.61 -14.12 -14.98
CA ILE A 4 19.92 -13.77 -13.58
C ILE A 4 21.24 -14.44 -13.19
N ILE A 5 22.21 -13.63 -12.78
CA ILE A 5 23.51 -14.11 -12.29
C ILE A 5 23.55 -13.86 -10.78
N HIS A 6 23.49 -14.93 -9.99
CA HIS A 6 23.61 -14.83 -8.54
C HIS A 6 25.08 -14.72 -8.13
N GLY A 7 25.43 -13.65 -7.42
CA GLY A 7 26.76 -13.49 -6.82
C GLY A 7 26.97 -14.50 -5.70
N LYS A 8 28.13 -15.17 -5.68
CA LYS A 8 28.55 -16.08 -4.59
C LYS A 8 29.19 -15.34 -3.40
N LYS A 9 29.39 -14.02 -3.51
CA LYS A 9 30.07 -13.21 -2.48
C LYS A 9 29.13 -13.01 -1.29
N ALA A 10 29.62 -13.28 -0.07
CA ALA A 10 28.86 -13.07 1.17
C ALA A 10 28.58 -11.58 1.48
N CYS A 11 29.33 -10.67 0.85
CA CYS A 11 29.19 -9.22 1.03
C CYS A 11 28.44 -8.62 -0.16
N ALA A 12 27.39 -7.85 0.15
CA ALA A 12 26.73 -6.97 -0.80
C ALA A 12 27.55 -5.67 -0.98
N VAL A 13 27.77 -5.26 -2.22
CA VAL A 13 28.43 -3.99 -2.57
C VAL A 13 27.45 -3.22 -3.46
N ASN A 14 27.11 -1.99 -3.08
CA ASN A 14 26.11 -1.16 -3.78
C ASN A 14 24.81 -1.92 -4.08
N PRO A 15 24.09 -2.38 -3.03
CA PRO A 15 22.90 -3.21 -3.23
C PRO A 15 21.83 -2.46 -4.03
N LEU A 16 21.21 -3.16 -4.99
CA LEU A 16 20.06 -2.67 -5.76
C LEU A 16 18.71 -3.06 -5.13
N LYS A 17 18.69 -3.27 -3.82
CA LYS A 17 17.48 -3.61 -3.08
C LYS A 17 17.30 -2.68 -1.89
N MET A 18 16.06 -2.31 -1.64
CA MET A 18 15.62 -1.68 -0.38
C MET A 18 14.71 -2.65 0.37
N SER A 19 14.51 -2.44 1.68
CA SER A 19 13.82 -3.40 2.54
C SER A 19 12.30 -3.41 2.35
N GLN A 20 11.66 -4.50 2.77
CA GLN A 20 10.20 -4.64 2.74
C GLN A 20 9.43 -3.58 3.56
N PRO A 21 9.80 -3.24 4.81
CA PRO A 21 9.01 -2.28 5.59
C PRO A 21 9.01 -0.90 4.96
N LEU A 22 10.08 -0.52 4.23
CA LEU A 22 10.10 0.71 3.46
C LEU A 22 9.06 0.70 2.35
N GLY A 23 8.97 -0.41 1.60
CA GLY A 23 7.99 -0.57 0.53
C GLY A 23 6.54 -0.64 1.03
N ALA A 24 6.30 -1.33 2.15
CA ALA A 24 4.97 -1.34 2.78
C ALA A 24 4.58 0.03 3.34
N SER A 25 5.52 0.72 4.00
CA SER A 25 5.28 2.09 4.48
C SER A 25 4.97 3.03 3.32
N ALA A 26 5.68 2.91 2.19
CA ALA A 26 5.40 3.69 0.99
C ALA A 26 4.01 3.38 0.41
N ALA A 27 3.57 2.12 0.40
CA ALA A 27 2.22 1.78 -0.04
C ALA A 27 1.14 2.41 0.87
N PHE A 28 1.35 2.41 2.18
CA PHE A 28 0.44 3.07 3.13
C PHE A 28 0.38 4.59 2.93
N LEU A 29 1.42 5.23 2.38
CA LEU A 29 1.36 6.66 2.07
C LEU A 29 0.29 7.00 1.04
N GLY A 30 -0.10 6.05 0.18
CA GLY A 30 -1.14 6.28 -0.83
C GLY A 30 -2.57 6.08 -0.32
N ILE A 31 -2.79 6.10 1.00
CA ILE A 31 -4.10 5.93 1.63
C ILE A 31 -4.44 7.23 2.37
N ASP A 32 -5.69 7.70 2.26
CA ASP A 32 -6.12 8.93 2.90
C ASP A 32 -6.23 8.80 4.43
N GLY A 33 -5.75 9.82 5.14
CA GLY A 33 -5.76 9.86 6.60
C GLY A 33 -4.96 8.74 7.26
N CYS A 34 -3.89 8.27 6.64
CA CYS A 34 -3.04 7.17 7.11
C CYS A 34 -1.86 7.65 7.95
N MET A 35 -1.59 6.92 9.04
CA MET A 35 -0.33 6.97 9.76
C MET A 35 0.41 5.63 9.64
N PRO A 36 1.43 5.53 8.78
CA PRO A 36 2.32 4.37 8.76
C PRO A 36 3.19 4.30 10.03
N VAL A 37 3.37 3.10 10.57
CA VAL A 37 4.15 2.80 11.77
C VAL A 37 5.08 1.63 11.49
N MET A 38 6.38 1.82 11.69
CA MET A 38 7.32 0.68 11.73
C MET A 38 7.44 0.17 13.17
N HIS A 39 6.98 -1.06 13.39
CA HIS A 39 7.07 -1.76 14.66
C HIS A 39 8.48 -2.32 14.85
N GLY A 40 9.30 -1.60 15.62
CA GLY A 40 10.70 -1.91 15.83
C GLY A 40 11.47 -0.77 16.49
N SER A 41 12.79 -0.77 16.27
CA SER A 41 13.68 0.30 16.72
C SER A 41 13.49 1.58 15.90
N GLN A 42 13.80 2.73 16.50
CA GLN A 42 13.61 4.03 15.85
C GLN A 42 14.48 4.21 14.59
N GLY A 43 15.64 3.55 14.52
CA GLY A 43 16.59 3.70 13.42
C GLY A 43 16.02 3.30 12.06
N CYS A 44 15.25 2.21 12.00
CA CYS A 44 14.62 1.74 10.75
C CYS A 44 13.70 2.83 10.17
N THR A 45 12.90 3.43 11.05
CA THR A 45 11.97 4.51 10.72
C THR A 45 12.70 5.77 10.27
N SER A 46 13.75 6.20 10.98
CA SER A 46 14.52 7.39 10.60
C SER A 46 15.18 7.25 9.24
N PHE A 47 15.74 6.09 8.91
CA PHE A 47 16.30 5.85 7.58
C PHE A 47 15.23 5.84 6.49
N GLY A 48 14.10 5.16 6.72
CA GLY A 48 12.99 5.15 5.78
C GLY A 48 12.45 6.55 5.50
N LEU A 49 12.28 7.35 6.57
CA LEU A 49 11.85 8.73 6.49
C LEU A 49 12.81 9.57 5.62
N VAL A 50 14.12 9.51 5.88
CA VAL A 50 15.12 10.28 5.11
C VAL A 50 15.11 9.90 3.63
N LEU A 51 14.94 8.62 3.30
CA LEU A 51 14.91 8.16 1.91
C LEU A 51 13.67 8.68 1.18
N LEU A 52 12.49 8.55 1.78
CA LEU A 52 11.23 8.98 1.17
C LEU A 52 11.17 10.51 1.04
N VAL A 53 11.58 11.26 2.08
CA VAL A 53 11.66 12.73 2.04
C VAL A 53 12.63 13.19 0.94
N ARG A 54 13.78 12.54 0.76
CA ARG A 54 14.71 12.90 -0.32
C ARG A 54 14.17 12.59 -1.72
N HIS A 55 13.37 11.53 -1.84
CA HIS A 55 12.78 11.12 -3.11
C HIS A 55 11.63 12.05 -3.52
N PHE A 56 10.61 12.19 -2.68
CA PHE A 56 9.41 12.98 -2.95
C PHE A 56 9.63 14.49 -2.73
N ARG A 57 10.61 14.87 -1.91
CA ARG A 57 10.86 16.26 -1.47
C ARG A 57 9.68 16.88 -0.71
N GLU A 58 8.96 16.04 0.01
CA GLU A 58 7.77 16.38 0.79
C GLU A 58 7.87 15.90 2.24
N THR A 59 6.93 16.34 3.07
CA THR A 59 6.84 15.86 4.45
C THR A 59 6.20 14.48 4.48
N ILE A 60 6.92 13.48 4.98
CA ILE A 60 6.45 12.09 5.01
C ILE A 60 5.98 11.72 6.42
N PRO A 61 4.70 11.39 6.63
CA PRO A 61 4.21 10.89 7.91
C PRO A 61 4.68 9.44 8.10
N LEU A 62 5.52 9.20 9.10
CA LEU A 62 6.02 7.86 9.44
C LEU A 62 6.40 7.81 10.91
N GLN A 63 5.84 6.86 11.66
CA GLN A 63 6.04 6.70 13.10
C GLN A 63 6.73 5.39 13.46
N THR A 64 7.11 5.26 14.72
CA THR A 64 7.83 4.10 15.26
C THR A 64 7.27 3.69 16.60
N THR A 65 7.33 2.41 16.92
CA THR A 65 7.07 1.93 18.29
C THR A 65 8.25 2.15 19.23
N ALA A 66 9.40 2.60 18.72
CA ALA A 66 10.57 2.95 19.53
C ALA A 66 11.02 1.83 20.49
N MET A 67 11.11 0.59 19.99
CA MET A 67 11.57 -0.53 20.80
C MET A 67 13.03 -0.36 21.18
N THR A 68 13.29 -0.49 22.47
CA THR A 68 14.64 -0.53 23.05
C THR A 68 15.12 -1.98 23.15
N GLU A 69 16.39 -2.16 23.52
CA GLU A 69 16.96 -3.48 23.84
C GLU A 69 16.15 -4.19 24.94
N VAL A 70 15.70 -3.43 25.95
CA VAL A 70 14.86 -3.95 27.04
C VAL A 70 13.50 -4.42 26.52
N ALA A 71 12.82 -3.63 25.68
CA ALA A 71 11.55 -4.03 25.08
C ALA A 71 11.71 -5.25 24.15
N THR A 72 12.87 -5.37 23.50
CA THR A 72 13.20 -6.55 22.68
C THR A 72 13.24 -7.82 23.52
N VAL A 73 13.77 -7.75 24.74
CA VAL A 73 13.79 -8.88 25.68
C VAL A 73 12.42 -9.11 26.33
N LEU A 74 11.84 -8.08 26.95
CA LEU A 74 10.67 -8.21 27.83
C LEU A 74 9.32 -8.27 27.10
N GLY A 75 9.24 -7.77 25.86
CA GLY A 75 8.00 -7.74 25.07
C GLY A 75 7.77 -6.38 24.40
N GLY A 76 7.64 -6.35 23.07
CA GLY A 76 7.47 -5.13 22.28
C GLY A 76 6.02 -4.67 22.11
N LEU A 77 5.05 -5.50 22.49
CA LEU A 77 3.64 -5.25 22.22
C LEU A 77 3.06 -4.09 23.06
N GLU A 78 3.57 -3.85 24.26
CA GLU A 78 3.22 -2.66 25.05
C GLU A 78 3.65 -1.37 24.35
N ASN A 79 4.81 -1.39 23.67
CA ASN A 79 5.23 -0.26 22.84
C ASN A 79 4.28 -0.03 21.66
N LEU A 80 3.76 -1.10 21.06
CA LEU A 80 2.79 -1.00 19.97
C LEU A 80 1.45 -0.44 20.48
N GLU A 81 0.96 -0.92 21.63
CA GLU A 81 -0.23 -0.37 22.30
C GLU A 81 -0.08 1.14 22.54
N ALA A 82 1.01 1.53 23.20
CA ALA A 82 1.29 2.92 23.52
C ALA A 82 1.42 3.78 22.25
N ALA A 83 2.04 3.26 21.18
CA ALA A 83 2.15 3.96 19.91
C ALA A 83 0.79 4.20 19.27
N ILE A 84 -0.08 3.19 19.20
CA ILE A 84 -1.44 3.31 18.63
C ILE A 84 -2.24 4.37 19.39
N LEU A 85 -2.27 4.30 20.72
CA LEU A 85 -3.01 5.25 21.56
C LEU A 85 -2.48 6.69 21.41
N ASN A 86 -1.16 6.85 21.38
CA ASN A 86 -0.54 8.17 21.21
C ASN A 86 -0.80 8.76 19.83
N ILE A 87 -0.72 7.94 18.77
CA ILE A 87 -1.02 8.37 17.41
C ILE A 87 -2.48 8.79 17.31
N HIS A 88 -3.40 7.96 17.79
CA HIS A 88 -4.82 8.28 17.77
C HIS A 88 -5.11 9.60 18.49
N LYS A 89 -4.57 9.79 19.70
CA LYS A 89 -4.77 11.01 20.48
C LYS A 89 -4.22 12.29 19.82
N ARG A 90 -3.08 12.21 19.13
CA ARG A 90 -2.37 13.39 18.60
C ARG A 90 -2.71 13.72 17.16
N ALA A 91 -2.99 12.69 16.36
CA ALA A 91 -3.15 12.81 14.92
C ALA A 91 -4.55 12.44 14.43
N SER A 92 -5.33 11.67 15.22
CA SER A 92 -6.66 11.18 14.83
C SER A 92 -6.76 10.62 13.39
N PRO A 93 -5.83 9.73 12.96
CA PRO A 93 -5.87 9.20 11.59
C PRO A 93 -7.11 8.31 11.39
N ARG A 94 -7.49 8.11 10.12
CA ARG A 94 -8.52 7.14 9.70
C ARG A 94 -7.99 5.71 9.80
N ILE A 95 -6.69 5.53 9.54
CA ILE A 95 -6.02 4.23 9.49
C ILE A 95 -4.59 4.31 10.03
N ILE A 96 -4.16 3.29 10.78
CA ILE A 96 -2.76 3.06 11.13
C ILE A 96 -2.27 1.80 10.41
N GLY A 97 -1.24 1.98 9.58
CA GLY A 97 -0.58 0.90 8.86
C GLY A 97 0.66 0.43 9.61
N ILE A 98 0.66 -0.79 10.13
CA ILE A 98 1.72 -1.33 10.98
C ILE A 98 2.60 -2.26 10.15
N CYS A 99 3.87 -1.90 9.97
CA CYS A 99 4.88 -2.72 9.29
C CYS A 99 5.84 -3.28 10.33
N SER A 100 6.03 -4.61 10.39
CA SER A 100 7.08 -5.18 11.23
C SER A 100 8.49 -4.84 10.69
N THR A 101 9.50 -5.00 11.52
CA THR A 101 10.90 -4.78 11.15
C THR A 101 11.71 -6.04 11.43
N GLY A 102 12.98 -6.07 11.05
CA GLY A 102 13.86 -7.21 11.31
C GLY A 102 13.89 -7.63 12.78
N VAL A 103 13.79 -6.69 13.73
CA VAL A 103 13.80 -7.00 15.18
C VAL A 103 12.54 -7.76 15.59
N THR A 104 11.36 -7.26 15.23
CA THR A 104 10.08 -7.85 15.64
C THR A 104 9.79 -9.16 14.91
N GLU A 105 10.23 -9.27 13.65
CA GLU A 105 10.16 -10.52 12.88
C GLU A 105 11.12 -11.59 13.42
N THR A 106 12.34 -11.21 13.83
CA THR A 106 13.29 -12.17 14.43
C THR A 106 12.81 -12.65 15.80
N LYS A 107 12.20 -11.75 16.59
CA LYS A 107 11.58 -12.10 17.87
C LYS A 107 10.36 -13.00 17.69
N GLY A 108 9.61 -12.82 16.60
CA GLY A 108 8.38 -13.55 16.32
C GLY A 108 7.18 -13.00 17.10
N ASP A 109 7.04 -11.68 17.17
CA ASP A 109 5.89 -11.05 17.83
C ASP A 109 4.57 -11.44 17.13
N ASP A 110 3.61 -11.99 17.89
CA ASP A 110 2.25 -12.27 17.39
C ASP A 110 1.41 -10.99 17.38
N VAL A 111 1.68 -10.13 16.39
CA VAL A 111 1.00 -8.84 16.24
C VAL A 111 -0.49 -9.03 15.91
N ASP A 112 -0.86 -10.04 15.12
CA ASP A 112 -2.26 -10.31 14.79
C ASP A 112 -3.08 -10.73 16.02
N GLY A 113 -2.53 -11.61 16.86
CA GLY A 113 -3.12 -12.00 18.15
C GLY A 113 -3.21 -10.81 19.10
N PHE A 114 -2.16 -9.99 19.17
CA PHE A 114 -2.16 -8.76 19.94
C PHE A 114 -3.24 -7.77 19.50
N LEU A 115 -3.38 -7.49 18.20
CA LEU A 115 -4.35 -6.53 17.69
C LEU A 115 -5.79 -6.96 17.99
N LYS A 116 -6.10 -8.26 18.01
CA LYS A 116 -7.40 -8.77 18.46
C LYS A 116 -7.67 -8.43 19.93
N ASN A 117 -6.69 -8.66 20.80
CA ASN A 117 -6.79 -8.33 22.22
C ASN A 117 -6.88 -6.81 22.46
N PHE A 118 -6.11 -6.04 21.70
CA PHE A 118 -6.14 -4.58 21.73
C PHE A 118 -7.54 -4.05 21.44
N ARG A 119 -8.21 -4.56 20.39
CA ARG A 119 -9.61 -4.18 20.08
C ARG A 119 -10.57 -4.50 21.20
N ALA A 120 -10.46 -5.68 21.80
CA ALA A 120 -11.32 -6.06 22.92
C ALA A 120 -11.12 -5.15 24.15
N LYS A 121 -9.89 -4.66 24.36
CA LYS A 121 -9.54 -3.74 25.44
C LYS A 121 -9.94 -2.29 25.18
N HIS A 122 -10.01 -1.89 23.90
CA HIS A 122 -10.25 -0.51 23.45
C HIS A 122 -11.43 -0.40 22.46
N PRO A 123 -12.66 -0.74 22.86
CA PRO A 123 -13.84 -0.67 21.98
C PRO A 123 -14.13 0.77 21.50
N GLU A 124 -13.68 1.78 22.24
CA GLU A 124 -13.77 3.19 21.84
C GLU A 124 -13.01 3.51 20.53
N LEU A 125 -12.09 2.63 20.10
CA LEU A 125 -11.27 2.79 18.91
C LEU A 125 -11.75 1.96 17.72
N ASP A 126 -12.92 1.33 17.76
CA ASP A 126 -13.41 0.46 16.68
C ASP A 126 -13.51 1.17 15.31
N GLY A 127 -13.72 2.49 15.30
CA GLY A 127 -13.74 3.30 14.08
C GLY A 127 -12.37 3.57 13.45
N LEU A 128 -11.27 3.32 14.16
CA LEU A 128 -9.90 3.46 13.65
C LEU A 128 -9.50 2.19 12.91
N ALA A 129 -9.18 2.23 11.62
CA ALA A 129 -8.68 1.04 10.93
C ALA A 129 -7.23 0.71 11.35
N LEU A 130 -6.93 -0.57 11.57
CA LEU A 130 -5.58 -1.06 11.89
C LEU A 130 -5.24 -2.17 10.89
N VAL A 131 -4.16 -2.00 10.13
CA VAL A 131 -3.70 -2.99 9.15
C VAL A 131 -2.27 -3.36 9.47
N TYR A 132 -2.03 -4.63 9.79
CA TYR A 132 -0.69 -5.16 10.03
C TYR A 132 -0.14 -5.85 8.77
N VAL A 133 1.16 -5.68 8.53
CA VAL A 133 1.91 -6.29 7.45
C VAL A 133 3.23 -6.86 7.99
N SER A 134 3.43 -8.16 7.80
CA SER A 134 4.71 -8.81 8.08
C SER A 134 5.73 -8.49 6.97
N THR A 135 6.74 -7.70 7.34
CA THR A 135 7.77 -7.15 6.47
C THR A 135 9.19 -7.40 7.02
N PRO A 136 9.67 -8.66 7.00
CA PRO A 136 11.03 -8.98 7.43
C PRO A 136 12.08 -8.35 6.51
N ASP A 137 12.99 -7.55 7.11
CA ASP A 137 14.08 -6.84 6.40
C ASP A 137 15.06 -7.77 5.67
N PHE A 138 15.17 -9.02 6.15
CA PHE A 138 16.10 -10.02 5.62
C PHE A 138 15.55 -10.80 4.41
N SER A 139 14.27 -10.62 4.07
CA SER A 139 13.61 -11.31 2.95
C SER A 139 13.16 -10.32 1.89
N GLY A 140 13.08 -10.75 0.63
CA GLY A 140 12.57 -9.94 -0.48
C GLY A 140 13.21 -8.54 -0.60
N ALA A 141 12.41 -7.58 -1.06
CA ALA A 141 12.76 -6.20 -1.27
C ALA A 141 11.52 -5.26 -1.19
N PHE A 142 11.73 -3.99 -1.52
CA PHE A 142 10.72 -2.92 -1.52
C PHE A 142 9.40 -3.33 -2.19
N GLN A 143 9.45 -3.83 -3.42
CA GLN A 143 8.23 -4.19 -4.18
C GLN A 143 7.42 -5.32 -3.51
N ASP A 144 8.10 -6.23 -2.79
CA ASP A 144 7.45 -7.34 -2.09
C ASP A 144 6.72 -6.83 -0.85
N GLY A 145 7.34 -5.89 -0.11
CA GLY A 145 6.70 -5.20 1.00
C GLY A 145 5.48 -4.40 0.56
N TRP A 146 5.59 -3.70 -0.57
CA TRP A 146 4.47 -3.00 -1.20
C TRP A 146 3.32 -3.94 -1.54
N ALA A 147 3.59 -5.05 -2.26
CA ALA A 147 2.57 -6.04 -2.61
C ALA A 147 1.92 -6.70 -1.40
N LYS A 148 2.70 -7.04 -0.37
CA LYS A 148 2.17 -7.54 0.90
C LYS A 148 1.26 -6.52 1.58
N CYS A 149 1.61 -5.24 1.55
CA CYS A 149 0.79 -4.18 2.11
C CYS A 149 -0.56 -4.06 1.40
N VAL A 150 -0.56 -4.06 0.06
CA VAL A 150 -1.81 -4.05 -0.73
C VAL A 150 -2.67 -5.26 -0.40
N SER A 151 -2.06 -6.45 -0.37
CA SER A 151 -2.75 -7.69 0.03
C SER A 151 -3.30 -7.63 1.46
N ALA A 152 -2.58 -7.02 2.40
CA ALA A 152 -3.05 -6.86 3.78
C ALA A 152 -4.24 -5.90 3.88
N MET A 153 -4.21 -4.78 3.15
CA MET A 153 -5.34 -3.86 3.09
C MET A 153 -6.59 -4.54 2.51
N ILE A 154 -6.44 -5.29 1.42
CA ILE A 154 -7.53 -6.08 0.82
C ILE A 154 -8.05 -7.14 1.80
N ARG A 155 -7.15 -7.85 2.48
CA ARG A 155 -7.50 -8.92 3.43
C ARG A 155 -8.26 -8.37 4.63
N THR A 156 -7.85 -7.23 5.16
CA THR A 156 -8.37 -6.67 6.40
C THR A 156 -9.62 -5.81 6.19
N LEU A 157 -9.65 -4.99 5.13
CA LEU A 157 -10.66 -3.93 4.98
C LEU A 157 -11.75 -4.26 3.96
N THR A 158 -11.39 -4.88 2.84
CA THR A 158 -12.36 -5.12 1.75
C THR A 158 -13.47 -6.06 2.17
N ARG A 159 -14.70 -5.73 1.80
CA ARG A 159 -15.90 -6.55 2.01
C ARG A 159 -16.44 -7.06 0.68
N PRO A 160 -16.96 -8.30 0.60
CA PRO A 160 -17.74 -8.72 -0.55
C PRO A 160 -18.98 -7.82 -0.71
N ALA A 161 -19.36 -7.53 -1.95
CA ALA A 161 -20.57 -6.79 -2.26
C ALA A 161 -21.60 -7.70 -2.95
N ALA A 162 -22.88 -7.48 -2.66
CA ALA A 162 -23.97 -8.22 -3.30
C ALA A 162 -24.18 -7.79 -4.76
N GLU A 163 -24.01 -6.50 -5.04
CA GLU A 163 -24.18 -5.89 -6.35
C GLU A 163 -22.87 -5.28 -6.84
N ARG A 164 -22.68 -5.30 -8.16
CA ARG A 164 -21.55 -4.66 -8.82
C ARG A 164 -21.94 -3.35 -9.45
N VAL A 165 -21.08 -2.35 -9.31
CA VAL A 165 -21.16 -1.08 -10.01
C VAL A 165 -20.48 -1.25 -11.37
N GLU A 166 -21.28 -1.33 -12.43
CA GLU A 166 -20.85 -1.71 -13.78
C GLU A 166 -19.67 -0.89 -14.32
N LYS A 167 -19.60 0.40 -14.00
CA LYS A 167 -18.55 1.31 -14.50
C LYS A 167 -17.32 1.41 -13.60
N ARG A 168 -17.36 0.83 -12.39
CA ARG A 168 -16.28 0.97 -11.42
C ARG A 168 -15.19 -0.07 -11.67
N ILE A 169 -13.96 0.40 -11.81
CA ILE A 169 -12.77 -0.41 -12.05
C ILE A 169 -11.79 -0.18 -10.90
N ASN A 170 -11.38 -1.25 -10.24
CA ASN A 170 -10.27 -1.18 -9.29
C ASN A 170 -8.95 -1.19 -10.08
N VAL A 171 -7.98 -0.42 -9.63
CA VAL A 171 -6.63 -0.46 -10.17
C VAL A 171 -5.64 -0.74 -9.04
N LEU A 172 -4.99 -1.90 -9.07
CA LEU A 172 -3.93 -2.21 -8.13
C LEU A 172 -2.61 -1.66 -8.65
N ALA A 173 -2.18 -0.54 -8.08
CA ALA A 173 -1.03 0.22 -8.53
C ALA A 173 0.28 -0.43 -8.04
N GLY A 174 1.20 -0.63 -8.98
CA GLY A 174 2.51 -1.20 -8.69
C GLY A 174 3.48 -0.19 -8.09
N ALA A 175 4.42 -0.68 -7.27
CA ALA A 175 5.46 0.12 -6.60
C ALA A 175 6.38 0.95 -7.52
N HIS A 176 6.37 0.67 -8.82
CA HIS A 176 7.19 1.34 -9.83
C HIS A 176 6.46 2.51 -10.51
N LEU A 177 5.15 2.63 -10.29
CA LEU A 177 4.35 3.72 -10.85
C LEU A 177 4.62 4.98 -10.03
N THR A 178 4.93 6.06 -10.75
CA THR A 178 5.05 7.39 -10.17
C THR A 178 3.67 8.01 -9.95
N VAL A 179 3.64 9.15 -9.26
CA VAL A 179 2.44 9.98 -9.11
C VAL A 179 1.81 10.29 -10.47
N ALA A 180 2.62 10.78 -11.42
CA ALA A 180 2.15 11.11 -12.77
C ALA A 180 1.66 9.87 -13.54
N ASP A 181 2.28 8.69 -13.35
CA ASP A 181 1.79 7.47 -13.99
C ASP A 181 0.40 7.09 -13.46
N ILE A 182 0.17 7.21 -12.15
CA ILE A 182 -1.13 6.93 -11.51
C ILE A 182 -2.20 7.90 -12.03
N GLU A 183 -1.88 9.19 -12.16
CA GLU A 183 -2.78 10.20 -12.74
C GLU A 183 -3.12 9.89 -14.21
N GLU A 184 -2.11 9.60 -15.05
CA GLU A 184 -2.33 9.28 -16.47
C GLU A 184 -3.17 8.01 -16.63
N ILE A 185 -2.94 6.98 -15.80
CA ILE A 185 -3.75 5.76 -15.80
C ILE A 185 -5.20 6.08 -15.45
N ARG A 186 -5.42 6.91 -14.41
CA ARG A 186 -6.76 7.35 -13.99
C ARG A 186 -7.46 8.12 -15.12
N GLU A 187 -6.81 9.15 -15.67
CA GLU A 187 -7.35 9.93 -16.78
C GLU A 187 -7.67 9.07 -18.00
N THR A 188 -6.80 8.11 -18.32
CA THR A 188 -7.02 7.18 -19.43
C THR A 188 -8.27 6.35 -19.19
N ILE A 189 -8.43 5.74 -18.01
CA ILE A 189 -9.62 4.95 -17.68
C ILE A 189 -10.90 5.80 -17.73
N GLU A 190 -10.85 7.01 -17.17
CA GLU A 190 -11.99 7.93 -17.12
C GLU A 190 -12.38 8.47 -18.50
N ALA A 191 -11.44 8.59 -19.43
CA ALA A 191 -11.73 8.95 -20.83
C ALA A 191 -12.62 7.90 -21.54
N PHE A 192 -12.59 6.63 -21.10
CA PHE A 192 -13.54 5.60 -21.56
C PHE A 192 -14.89 5.67 -20.82
N GLY A 193 -15.09 6.62 -19.90
CA GLY A 193 -16.31 6.79 -19.09
C GLY A 193 -16.47 5.75 -17.98
N LEU A 194 -15.35 5.16 -17.55
CA LEU A 194 -15.25 4.28 -16.39
C LEU A 194 -14.87 5.11 -15.15
N GLU A 195 -15.06 4.56 -13.96
CA GLU A 195 -14.69 5.17 -12.68
C GLU A 195 -13.52 4.38 -12.07
N ALA A 196 -12.36 5.01 -11.91
CA ALA A 196 -11.15 4.36 -11.42
C ALA A 196 -10.99 4.49 -9.90
N VAL A 197 -10.86 3.37 -9.20
CA VAL A 197 -10.47 3.31 -7.78
C VAL A 197 -9.05 2.75 -7.68
N MET A 198 -8.08 3.63 -7.45
CA MET A 198 -6.66 3.27 -7.35
C MET A 198 -6.36 2.74 -5.93
N LEU A 199 -5.55 1.68 -5.81
CA LEU A 199 -5.05 1.14 -4.56
C LEU A 199 -3.59 0.65 -4.69
N PRO A 200 -2.62 1.23 -3.96
CA PRO A 200 -2.70 2.51 -3.27
C PRO A 200 -2.63 3.66 -4.29
N ASP A 201 -3.01 4.87 -3.87
CA ASP A 201 -2.98 6.07 -4.70
C ASP A 201 -1.97 7.07 -4.14
N LEU A 202 -0.75 7.06 -4.67
CA LEU A 202 0.26 8.06 -4.29
C LEU A 202 0.00 9.43 -4.93
N SER A 203 -0.73 9.50 -6.05
CA SER A 203 -1.00 10.77 -6.70
C SER A 203 -1.90 11.67 -5.87
N GLY A 204 -2.75 11.08 -5.02
CA GLY A 204 -3.56 11.87 -4.11
C GLY A 204 -2.79 12.41 -2.90
N SER A 205 -1.58 11.90 -2.59
CA SER A 205 -0.91 12.17 -1.31
C SER A 205 0.53 12.64 -1.35
N LEU A 206 1.19 12.55 -2.50
CA LEU A 206 2.58 12.94 -2.72
C LEU A 206 2.72 13.71 -4.05
N ASP A 207 1.75 14.59 -4.35
CA ASP A 207 1.69 15.43 -5.55
C ASP A 207 2.39 16.79 -5.38
N GLY A 208 3.02 17.03 -4.23
CA GLY A 208 3.62 18.32 -3.88
C GLY A 208 2.62 19.37 -3.39
N HIS A 209 1.35 19.01 -3.16
CA HIS A 209 0.37 19.92 -2.60
C HIS A 209 0.73 20.29 -1.15
N ILE A 210 0.75 21.59 -0.86
CA ILE A 210 0.99 22.11 0.49
C ILE A 210 -0.36 22.50 1.10
N PRO A 211 -0.86 21.77 2.12
CA PRO A 211 -2.13 22.11 2.76
C PRO A 211 -2.02 23.42 3.54
N GLU A 212 -3.13 24.15 3.63
CA GLU A 212 -3.20 25.38 4.46
C GLU A 212 -3.03 25.08 5.96
N THR A 213 -3.51 23.92 6.41
CA THR A 213 -3.37 23.45 7.79
C THR A 213 -2.50 22.19 7.82
N PHE A 214 -1.45 22.21 8.63
CA PHE A 214 -0.61 21.02 8.83
C PHE A 214 -1.43 19.90 9.49
N LEU A 215 -1.47 18.75 8.82
CA LEU A 215 -1.99 17.51 9.37
C LEU A 215 -0.85 16.49 9.47
N PRO A 216 -0.73 15.76 10.59
CA PRO A 216 0.40 14.88 10.86
C PRO A 216 0.31 13.50 10.17
N HIS A 217 -0.77 13.23 9.43
CA HIS A 217 -1.00 12.00 8.66
C HIS A 217 -1.02 12.32 7.15
N THR A 218 -1.14 11.30 6.30
CA THR A 218 -1.25 11.50 4.85
C THR A 218 -2.49 12.34 4.51
N LEU A 219 -2.40 13.06 3.39
CA LEU A 219 -3.46 13.90 2.88
C LEU A 219 -3.85 13.38 1.51
N GLY A 220 -5.08 12.94 1.31
CA GLY A 220 -5.49 12.33 0.05
C GLY A 220 -4.89 10.94 -0.16
N GLY A 221 -5.06 10.42 -1.38
CA GLY A 221 -4.87 9.01 -1.71
C GLY A 221 -6.17 8.22 -1.58
N THR A 222 -6.09 6.89 -1.50
CA THR A 222 -7.28 6.02 -1.49
C THR A 222 -8.02 6.14 -0.16
N PRO A 223 -9.32 6.53 -0.12
CA PRO A 223 -10.10 6.53 1.11
C PRO A 223 -10.31 5.11 1.65
N VAL A 224 -10.36 4.95 2.98
CA VAL A 224 -10.60 3.65 3.62
C VAL A 224 -11.89 3.02 3.12
N GLU A 225 -12.93 3.81 2.94
CA GLU A 225 -14.24 3.39 2.44
C GLU A 225 -14.16 2.86 1.00
N ALA A 226 -13.26 3.41 0.18
CA ALA A 226 -13.04 2.90 -1.17
C ALA A 226 -12.39 1.50 -1.13
N ILE A 227 -11.48 1.26 -0.18
CA ILE A 227 -10.86 -0.06 0.05
C ILE A 227 -11.89 -1.07 0.54
N GLU A 228 -12.78 -0.66 1.45
CA GLU A 228 -13.88 -1.49 1.93
C GLU A 228 -14.81 -1.93 0.78
N ASN A 229 -15.01 -1.04 -0.20
CA ASN A 229 -15.94 -1.22 -1.32
C ASN A 229 -15.32 -1.80 -2.60
N LEU A 230 -14.05 -2.21 -2.62
CA LEU A 230 -13.42 -2.82 -3.81
C LEU A 230 -14.19 -4.05 -4.34
N GLY A 231 -14.91 -4.77 -3.46
CA GLY A 231 -15.74 -5.90 -3.86
C GLY A 231 -16.94 -5.55 -4.74
N SER A 232 -17.31 -4.27 -4.81
CA SER A 232 -18.40 -3.76 -5.65
C SER A 232 -17.98 -3.43 -7.08
N ALA A 233 -16.68 -3.43 -7.40
CA ALA A 233 -16.23 -3.07 -8.74
C ALA A 233 -16.63 -4.12 -9.78
N ALA A 234 -16.81 -3.70 -11.03
CA ALA A 234 -17.06 -4.61 -12.14
C ALA A 234 -15.81 -5.42 -12.50
N PHE A 235 -14.63 -4.81 -12.41
CA PHE A 235 -13.37 -5.41 -12.82
C PHE A 235 -12.18 -4.83 -12.02
N THR A 236 -11.08 -5.59 -11.96
CA THR A 236 -9.81 -5.14 -11.37
C THR A 236 -8.67 -5.21 -12.38
N ILE A 237 -7.94 -4.13 -12.56
CA ILE A 237 -6.71 -4.07 -13.36
C ILE A 237 -5.53 -4.00 -12.41
N ALA A 238 -4.65 -5.00 -12.42
CA ALA A 238 -3.43 -4.99 -11.64
C ALA A 238 -2.23 -4.64 -12.51
N ILE A 239 -1.43 -3.66 -12.09
CA ILE A 239 -0.32 -3.13 -12.87
C ILE A 239 1.01 -3.44 -12.18
N GLY A 240 1.86 -4.17 -12.89
CA GLY A 240 3.09 -4.77 -12.39
C GLY A 240 2.89 -6.22 -11.96
N ALA A 241 3.81 -7.09 -12.37
CA ALA A 241 3.75 -8.52 -12.04
C ALA A 241 3.68 -8.79 -10.53
N GLN A 242 4.28 -7.93 -9.70
CA GLN A 242 4.22 -8.03 -8.24
C GLN A 242 2.81 -7.85 -7.65
N MET A 243 1.84 -7.31 -8.41
CA MET A 243 0.46 -7.15 -7.98
C MET A 243 -0.41 -8.40 -8.21
N ALA A 244 0.11 -9.43 -8.87
CA ALA A 244 -0.67 -10.61 -9.25
C ALA A 244 -1.30 -11.32 -8.04
N GLU A 245 -0.56 -11.48 -6.94
CA GLU A 245 -1.08 -12.11 -5.72
C GLU A 245 -2.18 -11.28 -5.07
N SER A 246 -2.04 -9.95 -5.04
CA SER A 246 -3.07 -9.03 -4.53
C SER A 246 -4.35 -9.08 -5.36
N ALA A 247 -4.21 -9.17 -6.69
CA ALA A 247 -5.34 -9.31 -7.62
C ALA A 247 -6.06 -10.65 -7.42
N ALA A 248 -5.31 -11.75 -7.33
CA ALA A 248 -5.85 -13.07 -7.07
C ALA A 248 -6.56 -13.16 -5.72
N LEU A 249 -5.99 -12.52 -4.67
CA LEU A 249 -6.62 -12.42 -3.36
C LEU A 249 -7.95 -11.68 -3.43
N LEU A 250 -7.99 -10.52 -4.10
CA LEU A 250 -9.22 -9.75 -4.27
C LEU A 250 -10.28 -10.57 -5.01
N GLY A 251 -9.91 -11.16 -6.15
CA GLY A 251 -10.81 -12.02 -6.93
C GLY A 251 -11.33 -13.22 -6.14
N THR A 252 -10.49 -13.87 -5.33
CA THR A 252 -10.91 -14.99 -4.47
C THR A 252 -11.87 -14.52 -3.36
N LYS A 253 -11.63 -13.33 -2.80
CA LYS A 253 -12.39 -12.80 -1.66
C LYS A 253 -13.75 -12.23 -2.08
N THR A 254 -13.84 -11.61 -3.26
CA THR A 254 -15.03 -10.83 -3.68
C THR A 254 -15.66 -11.34 -4.97
N GLY A 255 -14.97 -12.22 -5.72
CA GLY A 255 -15.40 -12.70 -7.03
C GLY A 255 -15.15 -11.70 -8.18
N VAL A 256 -14.59 -10.51 -7.91
CA VAL A 256 -14.33 -9.50 -8.95
C VAL A 256 -13.29 -10.05 -9.94
N PRO A 257 -13.60 -10.11 -11.25
CA PRO A 257 -12.66 -10.56 -12.27
C PRO A 257 -11.50 -9.58 -12.37
N TYR A 258 -10.33 -10.09 -12.77
CA TYR A 258 -9.15 -9.26 -12.88
C TYR A 258 -8.27 -9.63 -14.06
N THR A 259 -7.43 -8.69 -14.46
CA THR A 259 -6.30 -8.94 -15.36
C THR A 259 -5.03 -8.35 -14.76
N VAL A 260 -3.89 -8.93 -15.13
CA VAL A 260 -2.57 -8.46 -14.68
C VAL A 260 -1.78 -8.00 -15.90
N PHE A 261 -1.38 -6.73 -15.88
CA PHE A 261 -0.39 -6.18 -16.80
C PHE A 261 0.97 -6.25 -16.14
N ASP A 262 1.96 -6.85 -16.79
CA ASP A 262 3.34 -6.88 -16.29
C ASP A 262 3.97 -5.49 -16.25
N ARG A 263 3.59 -4.64 -17.23
CA ARG A 263 3.95 -3.23 -17.38
C ARG A 263 2.92 -2.53 -18.28
N LEU A 264 2.93 -1.20 -18.29
CA LEU A 264 2.19 -0.38 -19.26
C LEU A 264 3.10 0.37 -20.24
N THR A 265 4.36 -0.06 -20.35
CA THR A 265 5.37 0.58 -21.19
C THR A 265 5.61 -0.19 -22.49
N GLY A 266 5.56 0.55 -23.61
CA GLY A 266 5.80 0.05 -24.96
C GLY A 266 4.50 -0.25 -25.72
N LEU A 267 4.58 -0.20 -27.05
CA LEU A 267 3.41 -0.23 -27.94
C LEU A 267 2.45 -1.40 -27.65
N ASP A 268 2.95 -2.63 -27.59
CA ASP A 268 2.12 -3.82 -27.32
C ASP A 268 1.39 -3.75 -25.98
N ALA A 269 2.05 -3.26 -24.93
CA ALA A 269 1.44 -3.15 -23.60
C ALA A 269 0.37 -2.06 -23.57
N SER A 270 0.64 -0.92 -24.21
CA SER A 270 -0.31 0.19 -24.33
C SER A 270 -1.52 -0.18 -25.18
N ASP A 271 -1.34 -0.84 -26.33
CA ASP A 271 -2.43 -1.29 -27.20
C ASP A 271 -3.34 -2.30 -26.48
N ARG A 272 -2.74 -3.25 -25.75
CA ARG A 272 -3.50 -4.22 -24.93
C ARG A 272 -4.28 -3.53 -23.81
N PHE A 273 -3.72 -2.48 -23.20
CA PHE A 273 -4.42 -1.70 -22.18
C PHE A 273 -5.60 -0.95 -22.77
N MET A 274 -5.41 -0.23 -23.89
CA MET A 274 -6.49 0.47 -24.59
C MET A 274 -7.59 -0.48 -25.07
N THR A 275 -7.23 -1.66 -25.58
CA THR A 275 -8.17 -2.70 -25.99
C THR A 275 -8.98 -3.20 -24.79
N CYS A 276 -8.32 -3.49 -23.67
CA CYS A 276 -8.99 -3.92 -22.44
C CYS A 276 -9.99 -2.86 -21.94
N LEU A 277 -9.63 -1.57 -21.95
CA LEU A 277 -10.56 -0.51 -21.56
C LEU A 277 -11.72 -0.35 -22.54
N SER A 278 -11.48 -0.52 -23.84
CA SER A 278 -12.52 -0.51 -24.87
C SER A 278 -13.54 -1.64 -24.66
N GLU A 279 -13.06 -2.86 -24.37
CA GLU A 279 -13.90 -4.02 -24.07
C GLU A 279 -14.70 -3.83 -22.78
N LEU A 280 -14.07 -3.34 -21.71
CA LEU A 280 -14.72 -3.12 -20.41
C LEU A 280 -15.78 -2.00 -20.46
N SER A 281 -15.54 -0.95 -21.24
CA SER A 281 -16.47 0.18 -21.38
C SER A 281 -17.54 -0.01 -22.45
N GLY A 282 -17.33 -0.94 -23.40
CA GLY A 282 -18.13 -1.06 -24.61
C GLY A 282 -18.01 0.15 -25.56
N ARG A 283 -16.97 0.98 -25.39
CA ARG A 283 -16.73 2.20 -26.18
C ARG A 283 -15.48 2.07 -27.02
N PRO A 284 -15.43 2.71 -28.21
CA PRO A 284 -14.20 2.74 -28.98
C PRO A 284 -13.12 3.59 -28.27
N VAL A 285 -11.85 3.37 -28.63
CA VAL A 285 -10.73 4.19 -28.12
C VAL A 285 -11.01 5.68 -28.39
N PRO A 286 -10.94 6.56 -27.37
CA PRO A 286 -11.14 8.01 -27.51
C PRO A 286 -10.17 8.65 -28.50
N ASP A 287 -10.61 9.69 -29.21
CA ASP A 287 -9.80 10.36 -30.23
C ASP A 287 -8.50 10.98 -29.68
N LYS A 288 -8.44 11.30 -28.37
CA LYS A 288 -7.20 11.75 -27.67
C LYS A 288 -6.05 10.73 -27.82
N TYR A 289 -6.37 9.44 -27.99
CA TYR A 289 -5.41 8.33 -28.00
C TYR A 289 -5.37 7.56 -29.34
N ARG A 290 -6.03 8.08 -30.39
CA ARG A 290 -5.98 7.50 -31.75
C ARG A 290 -4.87 8.09 -32.60
#